data_AF-F5YHQ8-F1
#
_entry.id   AF-F5YHQ8-F1
#
_cell.length_a   1.000
_cell.length_b   1.000
_cell.length_c   1.000
_cell.angle_alpha   90.00
_cell.angle_beta   90.00
_cell.angle_gamma   90.00
#
_symmetry.space_group_name_H-M   'P 1'
#
loop_
_entity.id
_entity.type
_entity.pdbx_description
1 polymer ?
#
loop_
_entity_poly.entity_id
_entity_poly.type
_entity_poly.pdbx_seq_one_letter_code
_entity_poly.pdbx_strand_id
1 'polypeptide(L)'
;MGNKEKPAVNGDPVVLLHGFDGDALMAVVRAVKSAAGEAGIDPGSIAFTTTTPTNLEWKIKALIREVRKEHEYFQENEGKQSG
;
A
#
# COMPACT_ATOMS: atom_id res chain seq x y z
N MET A 1 -4.17 -14.11 30.72
CA MET A 1 -3.33 -14.00 29.51
C MET A 1 -3.16 -12.53 29.18
N GLY A 2 -1.93 -12.01 29.19
CA GLY A 2 -1.68 -10.60 28.87
C GLY A 2 -2.10 -10.29 27.44
N ASN A 3 -2.96 -9.29 27.29
CA ASN A 3 -3.31 -8.72 26.00
C ASN A 3 -2.02 -8.03 25.50
N LYS A 4 -1.22 -8.72 24.68
CA LYS A 4 -0.07 -8.07 24.04
C LYS A 4 -0.66 -7.07 23.06
N GLU A 5 -0.61 -5.78 23.41
CA GLU A 5 -0.91 -4.71 22.47
C GLU A 5 -0.15 -4.99 21.18
N LYS A 6 -0.90 -5.13 20.10
CA LYS A 6 -0.35 -5.27 18.75
C LYS A 6 0.55 -4.05 18.56
N PRO A 7 1.84 -4.21 18.21
CA PRO A 7 2.73 -3.06 18.07
C PRO A 7 2.08 -2.07 17.11
N ALA A 8 1.97 -0.80 17.54
CA ALA A 8 1.42 0.25 16.72
C ALA A 8 2.23 0.30 15.42
N VAL A 9 1.60 -0.10 14.33
CA VAL A 9 2.21 0.03 13.01
C VAL A 9 2.20 1.53 12.73
N ASN A 10 3.38 2.15 12.74
CA ASN A 10 3.49 3.58 12.48
C ASN A 10 3.09 3.85 11.03
N GLY A 11 1.94 4.50 10.81
CA GLY A 11 1.46 5.00 9.53
C GLY A 11 0.67 4.00 8.68
N ASP A 12 0.15 4.49 7.54
CA ASP A 12 -0.78 3.76 6.69
C ASP A 12 -0.21 2.44 6.12
N PRO A 13 -1.06 1.41 5.92
CA PRO A 13 -0.60 0.11 5.43
C PRO A 13 0.06 0.22 4.06
N VAL A 14 1.16 -0.53 3.86
CA VAL A 14 1.83 -0.67 2.57
C VAL A 14 1.80 -2.13 2.13
N VAL A 15 1.43 -2.37 0.88
CA VAL A 15 1.45 -3.69 0.25
C VAL A 15 2.44 -3.68 -0.90
N LEU A 16 3.47 -4.52 -0.78
CA LEU A 16 4.48 -4.73 -1.80
C LEU A 16 4.17 -6.00 -2.60
N LEU A 17 4.14 -5.86 -3.92
CA LEU A 17 3.87 -6.93 -4.86
C LEU A 17 5.10 -7.12 -5.77
N HIS A 18 5.45 -8.37 -6.08
CA HIS A 18 6.58 -8.70 -6.95
C HIS A 18 6.18 -9.79 -7.94
N GLY A 19 6.57 -9.62 -9.21
CA GLY A 19 6.39 -10.64 -10.25
C GLY A 19 4.97 -10.83 -10.77
N PHE A 20 4.01 -9.99 -10.39
CA PHE A 20 2.67 -9.96 -10.98
C PHE A 20 2.61 -8.99 -12.17
N ASP A 21 1.87 -9.37 -13.20
CA ASP A 21 1.60 -8.55 -14.38
C ASP A 21 0.09 -8.35 -14.61
N GLY A 22 -0.24 -7.36 -15.44
CA GLY A 22 -1.57 -7.09 -16.00
C GLY A 22 -2.75 -7.43 -15.07
N ASP A 23 -3.58 -8.37 -15.53
CA ASP A 23 -4.82 -8.75 -14.85
C ASP A 23 -4.58 -9.44 -13.51
N ALA A 24 -3.48 -10.19 -13.38
CA ALA A 24 -3.14 -10.89 -12.13
C ALA A 24 -2.81 -9.88 -11.02
N LEU A 25 -2.05 -8.82 -11.35
CA LEU A 25 -1.76 -7.73 -10.42
C LEU A 25 -3.07 -7.08 -9.92
N MET A 26 -3.97 -6.75 -10.84
CA MET A 26 -5.24 -6.12 -10.50
C MET A 26 -6.16 -7.03 -9.69
N ALA A 27 -6.17 -8.33 -9.96
CA ALA A 27 -6.91 -9.30 -9.16
C ALA A 27 -6.40 -9.35 -7.71
N VAL A 28 -5.08 -9.36 -7.52
CA VAL A 28 -4.47 -9.34 -6.18
C VAL A 28 -4.80 -8.05 -5.43
N VAL A 29 -4.68 -6.88 -6.07
CA VAL A 29 -5.03 -5.59 -5.46
C VAL A 29 -6.48 -5.58 -4.99
N ARG A 30 -7.42 -6.07 -5.81
CA ARG A 30 -8.84 -6.15 -5.44
C ARG A 30 -9.08 -7.08 -4.25
N ALA A 31 -8.44 -8.25 -4.23
CA ALA A 31 -8.56 -9.21 -3.14
C ALA A 31 -8.08 -8.61 -1.81
N VAL A 32 -6.95 -7.91 -1.83
CA VAL A 32 -6.41 -7.21 -0.65
C VAL A 32 -7.36 -6.12 -0.17
N LYS A 33 -7.88 -5.28 -1.07
CA LYS A 33 -8.83 -4.21 -0.71
C LYS A 33 -10.12 -4.76 -0.10
N SER A 34 -10.65 -5.87 -0.63
CA SER A 34 -11.84 -6.53 -0.07
C SER A 34 -11.58 -7.01 1.36
N ALA A 35 -10.49 -7.76 1.57
CA ALA A 35 -10.12 -8.29 2.87
C ALA A 35 -9.83 -7.17 3.89
N ALA A 36 -9.24 -6.06 3.45
CA ALA A 36 -9.02 -4.89 4.29
C ALA A 36 -10.34 -4.26 4.76
N GLY A 37 -11.31 -4.09 3.86
CA GLY A 37 -12.63 -3.57 4.21
C GLY A 37 -13.35 -4.48 5.22
N GLU A 38 -13.29 -5.80 5.03
CA GLU A 38 -13.81 -6.80 5.99
C GLU A 38 -13.13 -6.70 7.37
N ALA A 39 -11.85 -6.32 7.41
CA ALA A 39 -11.07 -6.12 8.62
C ALA A 39 -11.23 -4.72 9.26
N GLY A 40 -12.07 -3.84 8.69
CA GLY A 40 -12.27 -2.47 9.18
C GLY A 40 -11.13 -1.50 8.86
N ILE A 41 -10.31 -1.82 7.87
CA ILE A 41 -9.25 -0.94 7.36
C ILE A 41 -9.79 -0.23 6.11
N ASP A 42 -9.66 1.10 6.04
CA ASP A 42 -10.02 1.86 4.85
C ASP A 42 -9.18 1.41 3.64
N PRO A 43 -9.77 0.82 2.58
CA PRO A 43 -9.02 0.39 1.41
C PRO A 43 -8.33 1.54 0.65
N GLY A 44 -8.81 2.78 0.81
CA GLY A 44 -8.19 3.99 0.24
C GLY A 44 -6.88 4.38 0.95
N SER A 45 -6.76 4.07 2.23
CA SER A 45 -5.54 4.30 3.01
C SER A 45 -4.36 3.41 2.61
N ILE A 46 -4.60 2.33 1.86
CA ILE A 46 -3.55 1.33 1.56
C ILE A 46 -2.73 1.79 0.36
N ALA A 47 -1.44 2.03 0.61
CA ALA A 47 -0.48 2.29 -0.45
C ALA A 47 -0.03 0.96 -1.09
N PHE A 48 -0.15 0.84 -2.41
CA PHE A 48 0.32 -0.32 -3.16
C PHE A 48 1.57 0.03 -3.94
N THR A 49 2.52 -0.90 -3.98
CA THR A 49 3.71 -0.76 -4.82
C THR A 49 4.09 -2.08 -5.44
N THR A 50 4.68 -2.02 -6.64
CA THR A 50 5.35 -3.16 -7.25
C THR A 50 6.86 -2.94 -7.23
N THR A 51 7.61 -4.01 -7.03
CA THR A 51 9.04 -3.96 -7.30
C THR A 51 9.30 -3.76 -8.80
N THR A 52 10.25 -2.91 -9.13
CA THR A 52 10.76 -2.68 -10.48
C THR A 52 12.28 -2.89 -10.46
N PRO A 53 12.95 -3.03 -11.61
CA PRO A 53 14.41 -3.07 -11.64
C PRO A 53 15.07 -1.89 -10.90
N THR A 54 14.39 -0.73 -10.88
CA THR A 54 14.88 0.49 -10.23
C THR A 54 14.86 0.43 -8.69
N ASN A 55 13.88 -0.26 -8.10
CA ASN A 55 13.70 -0.28 -6.64
C ASN A 55 14.00 -1.64 -5.98
N LEU A 56 14.42 -2.65 -6.77
CA LEU A 56 14.62 -4.02 -6.28
C LEU A 56 15.69 -4.13 -5.20
N GLU A 57 16.72 -3.28 -5.26
CA GLU A 57 17.82 -3.25 -4.29
C GLU A 57 17.58 -2.28 -3.12
N TRP A 58 16.43 -1.59 -3.11
CA TRP A 58 16.15 -0.62 -2.06
C TRP A 58 15.92 -1.32 -0.73
N LYS A 59 16.42 -0.71 0.34
CA LYS A 59 16.05 -1.14 1.69
C LYS A 59 14.55 -0.93 1.89
N ILE A 60 13.87 -1.91 2.47
CA ILE A 60 12.43 -1.87 2.76
C ILE A 60 12.02 -0.57 3.47
N LYS A 61 12.84 -0.07 4.42
CA LYS A 61 12.57 1.20 5.11
C LYS A 61 12.50 2.41 4.17
N ALA A 62 13.39 2.48 3.19
CA ALA A 62 13.39 3.56 2.21
C ALA A 62 12.20 3.44 1.25
N LEU A 63 11.91 2.21 0.81
CA LEU A 63 10.78 1.92 -0.06
C LEU A 63 9.43 2.31 0.58
N ILE A 64 9.19 1.89 1.84
CA ILE A 64 7.98 2.26 2.59
C ILE A 64 7.83 3.78 2.70
N ARG A 65 8.93 4.49 2.96
CA ARG A 65 8.91 5.96 3.09
C ARG A 65 8.49 6.63 1.78
N GLU A 66 9.11 6.26 0.66
CA GLU A 66 8.79 6.90 -0.62
C GLU A 66 7.38 6.54 -1.10
N VAL A 67 6.97 5.27 -0.97
CA VAL A 67 5.63 4.82 -1.37
C VAL A 67 4.52 5.54 -0.61
N ARG A 68 4.70 5.76 0.71
CA ARG A 68 3.72 6.54 1.49
C ARG A 68 3.66 8.00 1.07
N LYS A 69 4.81 8.62 0.84
CA LYS A 69 4.87 10.01 0.37
C LYS A 69 4.18 10.18 -0.98
N GLU A 70 4.36 9.24 -1.90
CA GLU A 70 3.67 9.24 -3.19
C GLU A 70 2.16 9.04 -3.00
N HIS A 71 1.75 8.09 -2.16
CA HIS A 71 0.34 7.82 -1.86
C HIS A 71 -0.36 9.04 -1.25
N GLU A 72 0.25 9.68 -0.26
CA GLU A 72 -0.23 10.94 0.35
C GLU A 72 -0.38 12.04 -0.72
N TYR A 73 0.63 12.21 -1.58
CA TYR A 73 0.57 13.18 -2.67
C TYR A 73 -0.59 12.91 -3.64
N PHE A 74 -0.85 11.65 -4.00
CA PHE A 74 -1.97 11.32 -4.88
C PHE A 74 -3.31 11.56 -4.20
N GLN A 75 -3.49 11.12 -2.95
CA GLN A 75 -4.72 11.36 -2.20
C GLN A 75 -5.05 12.87 -2.06
N GLU A 76 -4.05 13.72 -1.85
CA GLU A 76 -4.24 15.17 -1.76
C GLU A 76 -4.57 15.84 -3.11
N ASN A 77 -4.21 15.22 -4.23
CA ASN A 77 -4.29 15.84 -5.56
C ASN A 77 -5.25 15.12 -6.54
N GLU A 78 -5.86 13.99 -6.16
CA GLU A 78 -6.89 13.27 -6.92
C GLU A 78 -8.09 14.16 -7.32
N GLY A 79 -8.34 15.26 -6.59
CA GLY A 79 -9.38 16.25 -6.92
C GLY A 79 -9.03 17.27 -8.02
N LYS A 80 -7.79 17.30 -8.56
CA LYS A 80 -7.32 18.35 -9.49
C LYS A 80 -7.08 17.90 -10.94
N GLN A 81 -7.21 16.61 -11.25
CA GLN A 81 -6.94 16.06 -12.59
C GLN A 81 -8.19 15.70 -13.41
N SER A 82 -9.40 16.01 -12.93
CA SER A 82 -10.65 15.88 -13.70
C SER A 82 -11.18 17.20 -14.27
N GLY A 83 -10.27 18.12 -14.63
CA GLY A 83 -10.58 19.38 -15.33
C GLY A 83 -10.18 19.35 -16.79
#